data_AF-A0A0B1T2S3-F1
#
_entry.id   AF-A0A0B1T2S3-F1
#
_cell.length_a   1.000
_cell.length_b   1.000
_cell.length_c   1.000
_cell.angle_alpha   90.00
_cell.angle_beta   90.00
_cell.angle_gamma   90.00
#
_symmetry.space_group_name_H-M   'P 1'
#
loop_
_entity.id
_entity.type
_entity.pdbx_description
1 polymer ?
#
loop_
_entity_poly.entity_id
_entity_poly.type
_entity_poly.pdbx_seq_one_letter_code
_entity_poly.pdbx_strand_id
1 'polypeptide(L)' 'ISGNTAYTTDIHGSVASHLKKSLARRNWRKAYNAAAAIRQLQMLRLSSNSNRISSQRASAASTSAAFPV' A
#
# COMPACT_ATOMS: atom_id res chain seq x y z
N ILE A 1 -16.10 15.78 -28.74
CA ILE A 1 -16.71 14.72 -29.57
C ILE A 1 -17.62 15.42 -30.56
N SER A 2 -17.24 15.46 -31.83
CA SER A 2 -18.00 16.06 -32.92
C SER A 2 -17.99 15.07 -34.08
N GLY A 3 -19.16 14.58 -34.48
CA GLY A 3 -19.33 13.64 -35.60
C GLY A 3 -20.29 12.48 -35.30
N ASN A 4 -21.17 12.20 -36.26
CA ASN A 4 -22.16 11.11 -36.31
C ASN A 4 -21.54 9.70 -36.42
N THR A 5 -20.37 9.47 -35.84
CA THR A 5 -19.60 8.21 -35.95
C THR A 5 -19.98 7.21 -34.85
N ALA A 6 -20.64 7.66 -33.79
CA ALA A 6 -21.09 6.78 -32.71
C ALA A 6 -22.27 5.92 -33.19
N TYR A 7 -22.14 4.60 -33.04
CA TYR A 7 -23.20 3.66 -33.37
C TYR A 7 -24.32 3.70 -32.32
N THR A 8 -25.58 3.62 -32.75
CA THR A 8 -26.77 3.68 -31.86
C THR A 8 -27.29 2.30 -31.42
N THR A 9 -26.55 1.23 -31.71
CA THR A 9 -26.95 -0.14 -31.35
C THR A 9 -26.96 -0.32 -29.83
N ASP A 10 -27.96 -1.04 -29.33
CA ASP A 10 -28.01 -1.44 -27.93
C ASP A 10 -26.86 -2.42 -27.60
N ILE A 11 -25.91 -1.95 -26.80
CA ILE A 11 -24.75 -2.72 -26.33
C ILE A 11 -24.87 -3.08 -24.85
N HIS A 12 -26.03 -2.87 -24.23
CA HIS A 12 -26.20 -2.89 -22.78
C HIS A 12 -25.85 -4.26 -22.17
N GLY A 13 -26.24 -5.36 -22.80
CA GLY A 13 -25.92 -6.71 -22.32
C GLY A 13 -24.41 -7.01 -22.30
N SER A 14 -23.71 -6.65 -23.38
CA SER A 14 -22.26 -6.88 -23.50
C SER A 14 -21.47 -5.93 -22.59
N VAL A 15 -21.82 -4.64 -22.57
CA VAL A 15 -21.13 -3.65 -21.74
C VAL A 15 -21.38 -3.89 -20.25
N ALA A 16 -22.62 -4.17 -19.83
CA ALA A 16 -22.93 -4.42 -18.43
C ALA A 16 -22.23 -5.67 -17.90
N SER A 17 -22.17 -6.75 -18.68
CA SER A 17 -21.46 -7.97 -18.28
C SER A 17 -19.94 -7.75 -18.20
N HIS A 18 -19.35 -7.03 -19.15
CA HIS A 18 -17.94 -6.65 -19.11
C HIS A 18 -17.60 -5.71 -17.95
N LEU A 19 -18.47 -4.74 -17.64
CA LEU A 19 -18.32 -3.86 -16.48
C LEU A 19 -18.36 -4.63 -15.17
N LYS A 20 -19.34 -5.52 -14.99
CA LYS A 20 -19.40 -6.39 -13.80
C LYS A 20 -18.09 -7.18 -13.62
N LYS A 21 -17.58 -7.78 -14.70
CA LYS A 21 -16.32 -8.56 -14.68
C LYS A 21 -15.08 -7.68 -14.45
N SER A 22 -15.02 -6.48 -15.03
CA SER A 22 -13.86 -5.58 -14.88
C SER A 22 -13.82 -4.93 -13.51
N LEU A 23 -14.97 -4.53 -12.96
CA LEU A 23 -15.09 -3.94 -11.62
C LEU A 23 -14.68 -4.93 -10.53
N ALA A 24 -15.14 -6.18 -10.61
CA ALA A 24 -14.69 -7.22 -9.70
C ALA A 24 -13.15 -7.35 -9.74
N ARG A 25 -12.57 -7.54 -10.94
CA ARG A 25 -11.11 -7.64 -11.08
C ARG A 25 -10.36 -6.41 -10.54
N ARG A 26 -10.86 -5.20 -10.79
CA ARG A 26 -10.24 -3.96 -10.31
C ARG A 26 -10.36 -3.81 -8.79
N ASN A 27 -11.49 -4.18 -8.20
CA ASN A 27 -11.71 -4.12 -6.76
C ASN A 27 -10.80 -5.11 -6.01
N TRP A 28 -10.69 -6.35 -6.50
CA TRP A 28 -9.79 -7.35 -5.94
C TRP A 28 -8.34 -6.89 -5.95
N ARG A 29 -7.86 -6.36 -7.09
CA ARG A 29 -6.50 -5.80 -7.19
C ARG A 29 -6.28 -4.63 -6.24
N LYS A 30 -7.26 -3.73 -6.12
CA LYS A 30 -7.20 -2.59 -5.19
C LYS A 30 -7.09 -3.04 -3.75
N ALA A 31 -7.91 -4.00 -3.34
CA ALA A 31 -7.89 -4.56 -1.98
C ALA A 31 -6.55 -5.25 -1.68
N TYR A 32 -6.04 -6.07 -2.60
CA TYR A 32 -4.75 -6.74 -2.46
C TYR A 32 -3.60 -5.73 -2.32
N ASN A 33 -3.53 -4.75 -3.22
CA ASN A 33 -2.47 -3.74 -3.19
C ASN A 33 -2.52 -2.91 -1.90
N ALA A 34 -3.71 -2.57 -1.42
CA ALA A 34 -3.87 -1.86 -0.14
C ALA A 34 -3.37 -2.71 1.05
N ALA A 35 -3.74 -3.99 1.10
CA ALA A 35 -3.27 -4.90 2.15
C ALA A 35 -1.75 -5.09 2.11
N ALA A 36 -1.18 -5.25 0.91
CA ALA A 36 0.27 -5.34 0.71
C ALA A 36 0.98 -4.07 1.22
N ALA A 37 0.49 -2.89 0.87
CA ALA A 37 1.03 -1.62 1.32
C ALA A 37 0.99 -1.50 2.86
N ILE A 38 -0.14 -1.84 3.49
CA ILE A 38 -0.27 -1.83 4.96
C ILE A 38 0.77 -2.76 5.59
N ARG A 39 0.95 -3.98 5.06
CA ARG A 39 1.97 -4.91 5.56
C ARG A 39 3.38 -4.33 5.44
N GLN A 40 3.73 -3.71 4.31
CA GLN A 40 5.05 -3.08 4.14
C GLN A 40 5.25 -1.92 5.12
N LEU A 41 4.23 -1.08 5.30
CA LEU A 41 4.27 0.02 6.26
C LEU A 41 4.42 -0.48 7.70
N GLN A 42 3.75 -1.58 8.06
CA GLN A 42 3.95 -2.23 9.35
C GLN A 42 5.40 -2.71 9.49
N MET A 43 5.93 -3.48 8.54
CA MET A 43 7.33 -3.94 8.58
C MET A 43 8.33 -2.80 8.74
N LEU A 44 8.14 -1.69 8.02
CA LEU A 44 8.98 -0.50 8.14
C LEU A 44 8.91 0.11 9.55
N ARG A 45 7.71 0.21 10.15
CA ARG A 45 7.56 0.68 11.54
C ARG A 45 8.26 -0.24 12.54
N LEU A 46 8.12 -1.55 12.40
CA LEU A 46 8.77 -2.52 13.29
C LEU A 46 10.31 -2.45 13.18
N SER A 47 10.83 -2.39 11.95
CA SER A 47 12.26 -2.23 11.69
C SER A 47 12.81 -0.91 12.25
N SER A 48 12.08 0.19 12.03
CA SER A 48 12.45 1.52 12.57
C SER A 48 12.50 1.53 14.09
N ASN A 49 11.57 0.84 14.77
CA ASN A 49 11.56 0.75 16.22
C ASN A 49 12.74 -0.09 16.75
N SER A 50 13.06 -1.20 16.09
CA SER A 50 14.23 -2.02 16.42
C SER A 50 15.54 -1.22 16.30
N ASN A 51 15.67 -0.40 15.25
CA ASN A 51 16.84 0.46 15.07
C ASN A 51 16.95 1.56 16.14
N ARG A 52 15.82 2.15 16.56
CA ARG A 52 15.81 3.14 17.66
C ARG A 52 16.21 2.52 18.99
N ILE A 53 15.69 1.34 19.34
CA ILE A 53 16.05 0.64 20.58
C ILE A 53 17.54 0.28 20.57
N SER A 54 18.06 -0.22 19.45
CA SER A 54 19.49 -0.49 19.26
C SER A 54 20.34 0.77 19.49
N SER A 55 19.95 1.88 18.86
CA SER A 55 20.64 3.17 18.98
C SER A 55 20.62 3.70 20.42
N GLN A 56 19.47 3.61 21.10
CA GLN A 56 19.34 4.07 22.48
C GLN A 56 20.14 3.21 23.48
N ARG A 57 20.24 1.89 23.25
CA ARG A 57 21.11 1.01 24.05
C ARG A 57 22.59 1.31 23.83
N ALA A 58 23.00 1.61 22.59
CA ALA A 58 24.36 2.02 22.27
C ALA A 58 24.72 3.38 22.92
N SER A 59 23.80 4.34 22.93
CA SER A 59 23.98 5.64 23.62
C SER A 59 24.04 5.50 25.14
N ALA A 60 23.20 4.65 25.75
CA ALA A 60 23.21 4.42 27.19
C ALA A 60 24.49 3.71 27.67
N ALA A 61 25.00 2.75 26.88
CA ALA A 61 26.26 2.06 27.17
C ALA A 61 27.50 2.96 27.07
N SER A 62 27.44 4.02 26.25
CA SER A 62 28.54 4.99 26.12
C SER A 62 28.54 6.05 27.23
N THR A 63 27.42 6.26 27.95
CA THR A 63 27.36 7.17 29.10
C THR A 63 27.80 6.51 30.41
N SER A 64 27.66 5.19 30.55
CA SER A 64 28.02 4.47 31.80
C SER A 64 29.52 4.21 31.97
N ALA A 65 30.34 4.51 30.96
CA ALA A 65 31.80 4.36 31.03
C ALA A 65 32.53 5.66 31.47
N ALA A 66 31.79 6.73 31.78
CA ALA A 66 32.35 8.03 32.16
C ALA A 66 31.99 8.40 33.60
N PHE A 67 32.62 7.76 34.58
CA PHE A 67 32.79 8.33 35.92
C PHE A 67 34.21 8.10 36.41
N PRO A 68 35.04 9.17 36.50
CA PRO A 68 36.32 9.14 37.20
C PRO A 68 36.10 9.44 38.70
N VAL A 69 36.72 8.63 39.57
CA VAL A 69 37.23 9.06 40.88
C VAL A 69 38.46 8.24 41.22
#